data_AF-D1B6Q2-F1
#
_entry.id   AF-D1B6Q2-F1
#
_cell.length_a   1.000
_cell.length_b   1.000
_cell.length_c   1.000
_cell.angle_alpha   90.00
_cell.angle_beta   90.00
_cell.angle_gamma   90.00
#
_symmetry.space_group_name_H-M   'P 1'
#
loop_
_entity.id
_entity.type
_entity.pdbx_description
1 polymer ?
#
loop_
_entity_poly.entity_id
_entity_poly.type
_entity_poly.pdbx_seq_one_letter_code
_entity_poly.pdbx_strand_id
1 'polypeptide(L)'
;MDILERVNGFIEGLPGRFEPKGDVFCLEAVIAERKAFLSKQKLTYYARFKVDGAKGLVTFTEKLEERKSGLGAGGVDESVGTGFKGWKTSSSADGLEGVMEEQSRLFGEKYQYSFDFKRVREAVRRAAEEAGFSFEYRLWGKL
;
A
#
# COMPACT_ATOMS: atom_id res chain seq x y z
N MET A 1 23.78 -0.08 -5.90
CA MET A 1 22.67 -0.99 -5.62
C MET A 1 21.41 -0.14 -5.56
N ASP A 2 20.49 -0.39 -6.47
CA ASP A 2 19.30 0.42 -6.68
C ASP A 2 18.35 0.33 -5.47
N ILE A 3 17.60 1.41 -5.18
CA ILE A 3 16.64 1.43 -4.05
C ILE A 3 15.61 0.32 -4.22
N LEU A 4 15.11 0.08 -5.45
CA LEU A 4 14.13 -0.97 -5.73
C LEU A 4 14.66 -2.36 -5.37
N GLU A 5 15.90 -2.66 -5.74
CA GLU A 5 16.53 -3.96 -5.47
C GLU A 5 16.63 -4.22 -3.95
N ARG A 6 17.03 -3.20 -3.18
CA ARG A 6 17.11 -3.30 -1.72
C ARG A 6 15.74 -3.53 -1.09
N VAL A 7 14.74 -2.75 -1.49
CA VAL A 7 13.37 -2.89 -0.98
C VAL A 7 12.87 -4.31 -1.23
N ASN A 8 13.02 -4.81 -2.46
CA ASN A 8 12.59 -6.16 -2.82
C ASN A 8 13.34 -7.25 -2.03
N GLY A 9 14.62 -7.06 -1.72
CA GLY A 9 15.36 -7.95 -0.83
C GLY A 9 14.84 -7.95 0.61
N PHE A 10 14.48 -6.78 1.16
CA PHE A 10 13.97 -6.68 2.54
C PHE A 10 12.57 -7.27 2.73
N ILE A 11 11.73 -7.21 1.70
CA ILE A 11 10.37 -7.77 1.73
C ILE A 11 10.31 -9.23 1.22
N GLU A 12 11.44 -9.87 0.94
CA GLU A 12 11.46 -11.26 0.49
C GLU A 12 10.68 -12.16 1.47
N GLY A 13 9.81 -13.01 0.93
CA GLY A 13 8.89 -13.86 1.68
C GLY A 13 7.53 -13.23 2.02
N LEU A 14 7.32 -11.93 1.76
CA LEU A 14 5.97 -11.35 1.74
C LEU A 14 5.30 -11.60 0.37
N PRO A 15 3.96 -11.68 0.30
CA PRO A 15 3.28 -11.75 -0.98
C PRO A 15 3.43 -10.43 -1.74
N GLY A 16 3.75 -10.53 -3.03
CA GLY A 16 3.98 -9.39 -3.91
C GLY A 16 5.43 -8.90 -3.92
N ARG A 17 5.74 -8.01 -4.86
CA ARG A 17 7.02 -7.32 -4.99
C ARG A 17 6.79 -5.93 -5.57
N PHE A 18 7.74 -5.02 -5.40
CA PHE A 18 7.69 -3.74 -6.10
C PHE A 18 8.14 -3.89 -7.55
N GLU A 19 7.35 -3.33 -8.44
CA GLU A 19 7.62 -3.28 -9.88
C GLU A 19 7.56 -1.84 -10.39
N PRO A 20 8.44 -1.46 -11.33
CA PRO A 20 8.43 -0.12 -11.89
C PRO A 20 7.20 0.13 -12.76
N LYS A 21 6.59 1.30 -12.59
CA LYS A 21 5.47 1.80 -13.40
C LYS A 21 5.69 3.27 -13.72
N GLY A 22 6.54 3.52 -14.72
CA GLY A 22 7.06 4.86 -14.99
C GLY A 22 7.97 5.32 -13.85
N ASP A 23 7.67 6.48 -13.27
CA ASP A 23 8.44 7.09 -12.18
C ASP A 23 8.05 6.57 -10.78
N VAL A 24 7.08 5.65 -10.71
CA VAL A 24 6.53 5.13 -9.45
C VAL A 24 6.72 3.62 -9.39
N PHE A 25 7.17 3.12 -8.24
CA PHE A 25 7.27 1.70 -7.98
C PHE A 25 6.01 1.24 -7.24
N CYS A 26 5.40 0.16 -7.71
CA CYS A 26 4.11 -0.33 -7.23
C CYS A 26 4.22 -1.76 -6.72
N LEU A 27 3.60 -2.05 -5.59
CA LEU A 27 3.35 -3.39 -5.08
C LEU A 27 1.84 -3.60 -4.95
N GLU A 28 1.36 -4.71 -5.51
CA GLU A 28 -0.01 -5.21 -5.35
C GLU A 28 0.07 -6.63 -4.78
N ALA A 29 -0.61 -6.89 -3.66
CA ALA A 29 -0.62 -8.19 -3.02
C ALA A 29 -2.02 -8.54 -2.51
N VAL A 30 -2.55 -9.69 -2.93
CA VAL A 30 -3.78 -10.23 -2.33
C VAL A 30 -3.40 -10.85 -0.98
N ILE A 31 -3.87 -10.24 0.11
CA ILE A 31 -3.49 -10.63 1.48
C ILE A 31 -4.57 -11.48 2.16
N ALA A 32 -5.81 -11.43 1.66
CA ALA A 32 -6.89 -12.28 2.12
C ALA A 32 -7.92 -12.50 1.00
N GLU A 33 -8.58 -13.65 1.01
CA GLU A 33 -9.73 -13.93 0.16
C GLU A 33 -10.83 -14.57 0.99
N ARG A 34 -12.08 -14.18 0.74
CA ARG A 34 -13.25 -14.85 1.33
C ARG A 34 -14.31 -15.13 0.28
N LYS A 35 -15.05 -16.22 0.49
CA LYS A 35 -16.24 -16.54 -0.29
C LYS A 35 -17.44 -15.84 0.32
N ALA A 36 -18.20 -15.13 -0.50
CA ALA A 36 -19.47 -14.52 -0.11
C ALA A 36 -20.51 -14.89 -1.17
N PHE A 37 -21.47 -15.75 -0.80
CA PHE A 37 -22.64 -16.21 -1.59
C PHE A 37 -22.49 -16.02 -3.13
N LEU A 38 -22.03 -17.08 -3.82
CA LEU A 38 -21.71 -17.17 -5.26
C LEU A 38 -20.57 -16.25 -5.78
N SER A 39 -19.99 -15.37 -4.97
CA SER A 39 -18.88 -14.49 -5.35
C SER A 39 -17.63 -14.67 -4.49
N LYS A 40 -16.49 -14.21 -5.01
CA LYS A 40 -15.22 -14.11 -4.27
C LYS A 40 -14.92 -12.64 -4.00
N GLN A 41 -14.51 -12.35 -2.78
CA GLN A 41 -14.03 -11.04 -2.37
C GLN A 41 -12.56 -11.16 -1.97
N LYS A 42 -11.72 -10.27 -2.50
CA LYS A 42 -10.29 -10.24 -2.22
C LYS A 42 -9.95 -8.95 -1.48
N LEU A 43 -9.18 -9.07 -0.41
CA LEU A 43 -8.53 -7.94 0.22
C LEU A 43 -7.14 -7.80 -0.39
N THR A 44 -6.89 -6.67 -1.04
CA THR A 44 -5.64 -6.37 -1.70
C THR A 44 -4.93 -5.24 -0.98
N TYR A 45 -3.67 -5.48 -0.64
CA TYR A 45 -2.73 -4.47 -0.20
C TYR A 45 -2.08 -3.79 -1.40
N TYR A 46 -2.04 -2.47 -1.33
CA TYR A 46 -1.36 -1.64 -2.31
C TYR A 46 -0.32 -0.79 -1.61
N ALA A 47 0.91 -0.82 -2.11
CA ALA A 47 1.97 0.09 -1.72
C ALA A 47 2.61 0.73 -2.94
N ARG A 48 3.02 1.99 -2.80
CA ARG A 48 3.75 2.71 -3.83
C ARG A 48 4.85 3.55 -3.20
N PHE A 49 5.97 3.67 -3.91
CA PHE A 49 6.95 4.70 -3.60
C PHE A 49 7.49 5.36 -4.86
N LYS A 50 7.98 6.58 -4.69
CA LYS A 50 8.65 7.38 -5.71
C LYS A 50 9.97 7.90 -5.17
N VAL A 51 10.99 7.95 -6.01
CA VAL A 51 12.32 8.47 -5.67
C VAL A 51 12.51 9.82 -6.38
N ASP A 52 12.51 10.92 -5.63
CA ASP A 52 12.81 12.25 -6.14
C ASP A 52 14.30 12.57 -5.92
N GLY A 53 15.13 12.21 -6.91
CA GLY A 53 16.58 12.45 -6.90
C GLY A 53 16.97 13.90 -6.64
N ALA A 54 16.24 14.85 -7.23
CA ALA A 54 16.52 16.29 -7.07
C ALA A 54 16.26 16.81 -5.65
N LYS A 55 15.36 16.17 -4.90
CA LYS A 55 15.00 16.56 -3.53
C LYS A 55 15.70 15.69 -2.48
N GLY A 56 16.35 14.61 -2.89
CA GLY A 56 16.85 13.59 -1.98
C GLY A 56 15.73 12.98 -1.13
N LEU A 57 14.54 12.77 -1.73
CA LEU A 57 13.34 12.35 -1.03
C LEU A 57 12.75 11.07 -1.63
N VAL A 58 12.40 10.10 -0.78
CA VAL A 58 11.56 8.96 -1.14
C VAL A 58 10.19 9.15 -0.50
N THR A 59 9.17 9.26 -1.35
CA THR A 59 7.78 9.37 -0.90
C THR A 59 7.13 7.99 -0.96
N PHE A 60 6.47 7.57 0.11
CA PHE A 60 5.77 6.30 0.22
C PHE A 60 4.29 6.49 0.50
N THR A 61 3.45 5.58 0.00
CA THR A 61 2.03 5.52 0.33
C THR A 61 1.50 4.10 0.27
N GLU A 62 0.48 3.80 1.06
CA GLU A 62 -0.16 2.49 1.10
C GLU A 62 -1.67 2.59 1.37
N LYS A 63 -2.40 1.52 1.02
CA LYS A 63 -3.82 1.35 1.34
C LYS A 63 -4.24 -0.13 1.32
N LEU A 64 -5.40 -0.39 1.91
CA LEU A 64 -6.17 -1.62 1.70
C LEU A 64 -7.39 -1.36 0.80
N GLU A 65 -7.68 -2.29 -0.09
CA GLU A 65 -8.87 -2.24 -0.95
C GLU A 65 -9.51 -3.63 -1.06
N GLU A 66 -10.83 -3.69 -0.85
CA GLU A 66 -11.62 -4.89 -1.12
C GLU A 66 -12.11 -4.86 -2.57
N ARG A 67 -11.76 -5.86 -3.38
CA ARG A 67 -12.32 -6.07 -4.72
C ARG A 67 -13.29 -7.25 -4.74
N LYS A 68 -14.45 -7.04 -5.36
CA LYS A 68 -15.48 -8.07 -5.58
C LYS A 68 -15.44 -8.50 -7.05
N SER A 69 -15.41 -9.80 -7.31
CA SER A 69 -15.58 -10.33 -8.67
C SER A 69 -16.99 -10.91 -8.83
N GLY A 70 -17.82 -10.29 -9.69
CA GLY A 70 -19.21 -10.72 -9.97
C GLY A 70 -19.95 -9.85 -10.99
N LEU A 71 -21.03 -10.38 -11.60
CA LEU A 71 -21.94 -9.70 -12.55
C LEU A 71 -22.45 -8.38 -11.96
N GLY A 72 -21.98 -7.26 -12.51
CA GLY A 72 -22.09 -5.92 -11.92
C GLY A 72 -20.82 -5.07 -12.09
N ALA A 73 -19.73 -5.67 -12.59
CA ALA A 73 -18.53 -4.98 -13.05
C ALA A 73 -18.77 -4.20 -14.37
N GLY A 74 -19.77 -3.30 -14.38
CA GLY A 74 -19.87 -2.25 -15.39
C GLY A 74 -18.77 -1.24 -15.14
N GLY A 75 -17.87 -1.09 -16.10
CA GLY A 75 -16.68 -0.27 -15.99
C GLY A 75 -16.98 1.21 -15.74
N VAL A 76 -16.15 1.82 -14.91
CA VAL A 76 -15.51 3.11 -15.18
C VAL A 76 -14.12 3.05 -14.56
N ASP A 77 -13.11 3.03 -15.43
CA ASP A 77 -11.83 3.65 -15.11
C ASP A 77 -12.13 5.14 -15.02
N GLU A 78 -12.14 5.71 -13.81
CA GLU A 78 -11.97 7.15 -13.62
C GLU A 78 -11.73 7.46 -12.14
N SER A 79 -10.58 8.08 -11.91
CA SER A 79 -10.04 8.51 -10.64
C SER A 79 -10.86 9.64 -10.00
N VAL A 80 -11.86 9.37 -9.13
CA VAL A 80 -12.34 10.38 -8.15
C VAL A 80 -12.93 9.75 -6.87
N GLY A 81 -12.14 9.73 -5.80
CA GLY A 81 -12.57 10.16 -4.46
C GLY A 81 -13.81 9.55 -3.78
N THR A 82 -14.00 8.22 -3.74
CA THR A 82 -15.15 7.62 -3.00
C THR A 82 -14.77 6.55 -1.96
N GLY A 83 -13.49 6.45 -1.54
CA GLY A 83 -13.05 5.51 -0.49
C GLY A 83 -12.68 6.13 0.87
N PHE A 84 -12.60 7.46 0.96
CA PHE A 84 -12.02 8.18 2.12
C PHE A 84 -13.05 8.88 3.03
N LYS A 85 -14.35 8.58 2.87
CA LYS A 85 -15.38 9.25 3.67
C LYS A 85 -15.47 8.59 5.06
N GLY A 86 -14.53 8.91 5.94
CA GLY A 86 -14.67 8.57 7.36
C GLY A 86 -13.44 8.61 8.25
N TRP A 87 -12.21 8.57 7.71
CA TRP A 87 -11.04 8.56 8.60
C TRP A 87 -10.57 9.95 8.97
N LYS A 88 -10.53 10.23 10.27
CA LYS A 88 -9.84 11.42 10.79
C LYS A 88 -8.33 11.15 10.69
N THR A 89 -7.68 11.71 9.67
CA THR A 89 -6.24 11.56 9.47
C THR A 89 -5.50 12.83 9.91
N SER A 90 -4.50 12.72 10.78
CA SER A 90 -3.43 13.74 10.85
C SER A 90 -2.38 13.40 9.79
N SER A 91 -1.81 14.43 9.13
CA SER A 91 -0.81 14.26 8.07
C SER A 91 0.58 13.81 8.58
N SER A 92 0.73 13.57 9.88
CA SER A 92 1.96 13.08 10.49
C SER A 92 2.11 11.58 10.27
N ALA A 93 3.33 11.06 10.16
CA ALA A 93 3.60 9.64 9.95
C ALA A 93 2.88 8.72 10.95
N ASP A 94 2.81 9.13 12.23
CA ASP A 94 2.06 8.47 13.30
C ASP A 94 0.54 8.42 13.03
N GLY A 95 -0.02 9.52 12.54
CA GLY A 95 -1.42 9.59 12.12
C GLY A 95 -1.74 8.68 10.95
N LEU A 96 -0.81 8.55 10.00
CA LEU A 96 -0.95 7.67 8.85
C LEU A 96 -0.80 6.19 9.23
N GLU A 97 0.09 5.88 10.18
CA GLU A 97 0.16 4.54 10.77
C GLU A 97 -1.19 4.16 11.40
N GLY A 98 -1.78 5.06 12.20
CA GLY A 98 -3.12 4.86 12.76
C GLY A 98 -4.22 4.67 11.71
N VAL A 99 -4.09 5.29 10.51
CA VAL A 99 -4.99 5.01 9.37
C VAL A 99 -4.87 3.58 8.89
N MET A 100 -3.64 3.12 8.69
CA MET A 100 -3.42 1.78 8.21
C MET A 100 -3.82 0.72 9.26
N GLU A 101 -3.53 0.97 10.54
CA GLU A 101 -3.87 0.07 11.64
C GLU A 101 -5.38 -0.09 11.82
N GLU A 102 -6.13 1.01 11.85
CA GLU A 102 -7.57 0.88 12.00
C GLU A 102 -8.19 0.34 10.69
N GLN A 103 -7.61 0.58 9.49
CA GLN A 103 -8.07 -0.07 8.25
C GLN A 103 -7.88 -1.58 8.37
N SER A 104 -6.69 -1.97 8.84
CA SER A 104 -6.34 -3.35 9.10
C SER A 104 -7.33 -4.00 10.08
N ARG A 105 -7.67 -3.32 11.18
CA ARG A 105 -8.64 -3.77 12.19
C ARG A 105 -10.02 -4.02 11.59
N LEU A 106 -10.59 -3.05 10.88
CA LEU A 106 -11.92 -3.16 10.26
C LEU A 106 -12.00 -4.29 9.23
N PHE A 107 -10.91 -4.54 8.50
CA PHE A 107 -10.83 -5.68 7.59
C PHE A 107 -10.53 -6.98 8.31
N GLY A 108 -9.81 -6.96 9.43
CA GLY A 108 -9.53 -8.11 10.29
C GLY A 108 -10.79 -8.72 10.91
N GLU A 109 -11.83 -7.91 11.15
CA GLU A 109 -13.16 -8.40 11.54
C GLU A 109 -13.84 -9.22 10.43
N LYS A 110 -13.49 -8.96 9.16
CA LYS A 110 -14.13 -9.52 7.96
C LYS A 110 -13.30 -10.62 7.28
N TYR A 111 -12.00 -10.60 7.48
CA TYR A 111 -10.98 -11.44 6.85
C TYR A 111 -9.98 -11.87 7.91
N GLN A 112 -9.67 -13.17 7.99
CA GLN A 112 -8.50 -13.62 8.75
C GLN A 112 -7.26 -13.48 7.87
N TYR A 113 -6.33 -12.61 8.27
CA TYR A 113 -5.03 -12.46 7.63
C TYR A 113 -3.98 -11.94 8.63
N SER A 114 -2.71 -12.21 8.35
CA SER A 114 -1.57 -11.83 9.20
C SER A 114 -0.46 -11.22 8.35
N PHE A 115 -0.80 -10.14 7.62
CA PHE A 115 0.15 -9.48 6.73
C PHE A 115 0.88 -8.35 7.46
N ASP A 116 2.21 -8.32 7.35
CA ASP A 116 3.07 -7.35 8.01
C ASP A 116 3.29 -6.11 7.14
N PHE A 117 2.34 -5.16 7.23
CA PHE A 117 2.41 -3.88 6.51
C PHE A 117 3.62 -3.04 6.94
N LYS A 118 3.95 -3.10 8.23
CA LYS A 118 5.06 -2.33 8.79
C LYS A 118 6.39 -2.78 8.19
N ARG A 119 6.57 -4.08 7.95
CA ARG A 119 7.76 -4.60 7.26
C ARG A 119 7.91 -4.01 5.85
N VAL A 120 6.83 -3.83 5.10
CA VAL A 120 6.89 -3.20 3.77
C VAL A 120 7.31 -1.72 3.89
N ARG A 121 6.69 -0.97 4.81
CA ARG A 121 7.00 0.44 5.03
C ARG A 121 8.46 0.65 5.49
N GLU A 122 8.90 -0.12 6.48
CA GLU A 122 10.25 -0.05 7.02
C GLU A 122 11.29 -0.51 6.00
N ALA A 123 10.96 -1.43 5.10
CA ALA A 123 11.84 -1.80 3.98
C ALA A 123 12.09 -0.61 3.05
N VAL A 124 11.05 0.14 2.67
CA VAL A 124 11.19 1.35 1.83
C VAL A 124 11.96 2.43 2.57
N ARG A 125 11.62 2.69 3.84
CA ARG A 125 12.31 3.67 4.67
C ARG A 125 13.81 3.34 4.79
N ARG A 126 14.14 2.12 5.17
CA ARG A 126 15.53 1.67 5.33
C ARG A 126 16.30 1.77 4.02
N ALA A 127 15.71 1.34 2.91
CA ALA A 127 16.37 1.43 1.61
C ALA A 127 16.63 2.90 1.19
N ALA A 128 15.71 3.82 1.52
CA ALA A 128 15.88 5.25 1.29
C ALA A 128 17.00 5.83 2.16
N GLU A 129 16.97 5.57 3.48
CA GLU A 129 17.97 6.06 4.44
C GLU A 129 19.38 5.51 4.12
N GLU A 130 19.52 4.23 3.78
CA GLU A 130 20.79 3.63 3.37
C GLU A 130 21.31 4.17 2.03
N ALA A 131 20.43 4.74 1.20
CA ALA A 131 20.80 5.42 -0.04
C ALA A 131 21.02 6.94 0.14
N GLY A 132 20.88 7.46 1.37
CA GLY A 132 21.06 8.89 1.68
C GLY A 132 19.86 9.76 1.39
N PHE A 133 18.66 9.18 1.21
CA PHE A 133 17.42 9.90 0.96
C PHE A 133 16.63 10.07 2.27
N SER A 134 15.91 11.19 2.38
CA SER A 134 14.85 11.34 3.37
C SER A 134 13.66 10.46 3.00
N PHE A 135 12.89 10.04 4.00
CA PHE A 135 11.67 9.26 3.81
C PHE A 135 10.45 10.06 4.25
N GLU A 136 9.42 10.10 3.41
CA GLU A 136 8.13 10.72 3.74
C GLU A 136 6.98 9.77 3.46
N TYR A 137 6.14 9.55 4.47
CA TYR A 137 4.91 8.77 4.34
C TYR A 137 3.74 9.71 4.05
N ARG A 138 2.96 9.41 3.00
CA ARG A 138 1.78 10.17 2.59
C ARG A 138 0.55 9.30 2.43
N LEU A 139 -0.62 9.94 2.50
CA LEU A 139 -1.90 9.33 2.14
C LEU A 139 -1.95 8.94 0.67
N TRP A 140 -2.71 7.88 0.38
CA TRP A 140 -2.92 7.40 -0.98
C TRP A 140 -3.47 8.51 -1.88
N GLY A 141 -2.93 8.60 -3.10
CA GLY A 141 -3.30 9.62 -4.08
C GLY A 141 -2.56 10.95 -3.93
N LYS A 142 -1.62 11.08 -2.99
CA LYS A 142 -0.75 12.26 -2.82
C LYS A 142 0.72 12.00 -3.17
N LEU A 143 0.97 11.01 -4.03
CA LEU A 143 2.31 10.68 -4.53
C LEU A 143 2.72 11.62 -5.67
#